data_AF-A0A0A9AH11-F1
#
_entry.id   AF-A0A0A9AH11-F1
#
_cell.length_a   1.000
_cell.length_b   1.000
_cell.length_c   1.000
_cell.angle_alpha   90.00
_cell.angle_beta   90.00
_cell.angle_gamma   90.00
#
_symmetry.space_group_name_H-M   'P 1'
#
loop_
_entity.id
_entity.type
_entity.pdbx_description
1 polymer ?
#
loop_
_entity_poly.entity_id
_entity_poly.type
_entity_poly.pdbx_seq_one_letter_code
_entity_poly.pdbx_strand_id
1 'polypeptide(L)'
;MVYPNDPRSKIKVDHDLKQLYREIELPRDMLDIEKELRKIGEPPATNTAKRRAWAQIHGAPPKPKAKKKQRGISRRTKLTNCHLPELFENMKT
;
A
#
# COMPACT_ATOMS: atom_id res chain seq x y z
N MET A 1 10.86 -27.29 -13.44
CA MET A 1 10.18 -25.99 -13.33
C MET A 1 11.17 -24.92 -13.79
N VAL A 2 10.82 -24.09 -14.78
CA VAL A 2 11.69 -23.01 -15.28
C VAL A 2 11.11 -21.69 -14.79
N TYR A 3 11.81 -21.04 -13.86
CA TYR A 3 11.45 -19.71 -13.38
C TYR A 3 12.38 -18.69 -14.05
N PRO A 4 11.84 -17.63 -14.68
CA PRO A 4 12.64 -16.57 -15.22
C PRO A 4 13.28 -15.79 -14.07
N ASN A 5 14.60 -15.95 -13.90
CA ASN A 5 15.38 -15.15 -12.96
C ASN A 5 15.91 -13.91 -13.68
N ASP A 6 15.57 -12.73 -13.18
CA ASP A 6 16.12 -11.47 -13.67
C ASP A 6 17.64 -11.42 -13.39
N PRO A 7 18.50 -11.28 -14.41
CA PRO A 7 19.95 -11.18 -14.20
C PRO A 7 20.36 -9.96 -13.39
N ARG A 8 19.51 -8.92 -13.27
CA ARG A 8 19.78 -7.70 -12.47
C ARG A 8 19.78 -7.96 -10.97
N SER A 9 19.21 -9.07 -10.51
CA SER A 9 19.07 -9.42 -9.09
C SER A 9 20.14 -10.38 -8.57
N LYS A 10 21.20 -10.64 -9.34
CA LYS A 10 22.28 -11.55 -8.94
C LYS A 10 23.22 -10.88 -7.92
N ILE A 11 22.91 -11.01 -6.64
CA ILE A 11 23.80 -10.64 -5.54
C ILE A 11 24.49 -11.92 -5.03
N LYS A 12 25.83 -11.96 -5.11
CA LYS A 12 26.63 -13.03 -4.49
C LYS A 12 26.98 -12.59 -3.07
N VAL A 13 26.66 -13.44 -2.10
CA VAL A 13 26.99 -13.24 -0.68
C VAL A 13 27.70 -14.49 -0.19
N ASP A 14 28.76 -14.30 0.59
CA ASP A 14 29.57 -15.37 1.16
C ASP A 14 28.77 -16.24 2.14
N HIS A 15 29.27 -17.46 2.40
CA HIS A 15 28.56 -18.41 3.25
C HIS A 15 28.47 -17.93 4.70
N ASP A 16 29.57 -17.39 5.23
CA ASP A 16 29.67 -16.94 6.61
C ASP A 16 28.70 -15.79 6.89
N LEU A 17 28.56 -14.85 5.94
CA LEU A 17 27.58 -13.76 6.01
C LEU A 17 26.14 -14.28 5.97
N LYS A 18 25.86 -15.32 5.17
CA LYS A 18 24.54 -15.98 5.15
C LYS A 18 24.25 -16.69 6.46
N GLN A 19 25.26 -17.30 7.08
CA GLN A 19 25.12 -17.98 8.36
C GLN A 19 24.84 -16.97 9.46
N LEU A 20 25.63 -15.91 9.57
CA LEU A 20 25.43 -14.83 10.54
C LEU A 20 24.02 -14.24 10.44
N TYR A 21 23.54 -13.96 9.23
CA TYR A 21 22.19 -13.42 9.03
C TYR A 21 21.09 -14.37 9.54
N ARG A 22 21.30 -15.69 9.44
CA ARG A 22 20.33 -16.70 9.89
C ARG A 22 20.35 -16.90 11.41
N GLU A 23 21.50 -16.69 12.03
CA GLU A 23 21.68 -16.81 13.48
C GLU A 23 21.06 -15.63 14.24
N ILE A 24 20.91 -14.46 13.60
CA ILE A 24 20.23 -13.31 14.19
C ILE A 24 18.74 -13.63 14.34
N GLU A 25 18.28 -13.76 15.59
CA GLU A 25 16.87 -13.93 15.90
C GLU A 25 16.09 -12.63 15.65
N LEU A 26 15.03 -12.70 14.84
CA LEU A 26 14.15 -11.55 14.62
C LEU A 26 13.16 -11.42 15.79
N PRO A 27 12.96 -10.22 16.34
CA PRO A 27 11.92 -9.97 17.33
C PRO A 27 10.54 -10.35 16.79
N ARG A 28 9.71 -10.95 17.64
CA ARG A 28 8.34 -11.34 17.27
C ARG A 28 7.41 -10.11 17.14
N ASP A 29 7.70 -9.04 17.87
CA ASP A 29 6.92 -7.81 17.85
C ASP A 29 7.65 -6.67 17.11
N MET A 30 6.96 -6.07 16.15
CA MET A 30 7.39 -4.88 15.42
C MET A 30 7.70 -3.68 16.33
N LEU A 31 7.04 -3.57 17.49
CA LEU A 31 7.32 -2.47 18.41
C LEU A 31 8.75 -2.50 18.95
N ASP A 32 9.31 -3.69 19.15
CA ASP A 32 10.64 -3.82 19.74
C ASP A 32 11.72 -3.47 18.70
N ILE A 33 11.51 -3.87 17.44
CA ILE A 33 12.33 -3.43 16.30
C ILE A 33 12.32 -1.90 16.18
N GLU A 34 11.13 -1.26 16.22
CA GLU A 34 11.02 0.19 16.10
C GLU A 34 11.68 0.95 17.27
N LYS A 35 11.71 0.37 18.48
CA LYS A 35 12.43 0.95 19.63
C LYS A 35 13.93 0.85 19.43
N GLU A 36 14.43 -0.30 18.98
CA GLU A 36 15.86 -0.50 18.72
C GLU A 36 16.38 0.39 17.59
N LEU A 37 15.62 0.52 16.49
CA LEU A 37 15.95 1.44 15.41
C LEU A 37 16.06 2.89 15.91
N ARG A 38 15.10 3.34 16.73
CA ARG A 38 15.17 4.67 17.34
C ARG A 38 16.35 4.85 18.28
N LYS A 39 16.73 3.80 19.03
CA LYS A 39 17.90 3.82 19.91
C LYS A 39 19.20 3.96 19.11
N ILE A 40 19.25 3.34 17.93
CA ILE A 40 20.38 3.40 16.99
C ILE A 40 20.40 4.74 16.23
N GLY A 41 19.27 5.47 16.21
CA GLY A 41 19.12 6.75 15.51
C GLY A 41 18.54 6.63 14.10
N GLU A 42 18.15 5.43 13.69
CA GLU A 42 17.52 5.18 12.39
C GLU A 42 15.99 5.38 12.50
N PRO A 43 15.37 6.19 11.61
CA PRO A 43 13.93 6.38 11.63
C PRO A 43 13.23 5.10 11.17
N PRO A 44 12.31 4.53 11.98
CA PRO A 44 11.56 3.35 11.55
C PRO A 44 10.63 3.72 10.39
N ALA A 45 10.60 2.88 9.35
CA ALA A 45 9.75 3.09 8.18
C ALA A 45 8.24 3.03 8.50
N THR A 46 7.86 2.43 9.64
CA THR A 46 6.48 2.31 10.11
C THR A 46 6.39 2.79 11.56
N ASN A 47 5.21 3.29 11.97
CA ASN A 47 4.92 3.60 13.38
C ASN A 47 3.80 2.68 13.88
N THR A 48 4.20 1.48 14.29
CA THR A 48 3.28 0.43 14.73
C THR A 48 2.55 0.81 16.02
N ALA A 49 3.19 1.58 16.89
CA ALA A 49 2.57 2.09 18.13
C ALA A 49 1.34 2.96 17.84
N LYS A 50 1.49 3.95 16.96
CA LYS A 50 0.36 4.80 16.54
C LYS A 50 -0.74 3.99 15.85
N ARG A 51 -0.37 3.03 14.99
CA ARG A 51 -1.33 2.16 14.31
C ARG A 51 -2.16 1.32 15.29
N ARG A 52 -1.52 0.72 16.30
CA ARG A 52 -2.21 -0.05 17.35
C ARG A 52 -3.12 0.84 18.20
N ALA A 53 -2.63 1.99 18.63
CA ALA A 53 -3.44 2.94 19.40
C ALA A 53 -4.69 3.39 18.61
N TRP A 54 -4.52 3.71 17.33
CA TRP A 54 -5.64 4.11 16.47
C TRP A 54 -6.65 2.97 16.26
N ALA A 55 -6.18 1.74 16.11
CA ALA A 55 -7.06 0.56 16.01
C ALA A 55 -7.82 0.26 17.31
N GLN A 56 -7.25 0.57 18.48
CA GLN A 56 -7.95 0.45 19.76
C GLN A 56 -9.04 1.52 19.93
N ILE A 57 -8.75 2.76 19.52
CA ILE A 57 -9.68 3.89 19.69
C ILE A 57 -10.80 3.86 18.64
N HIS A 58 -10.48 3.59 17.38
CA HIS A 58 -11.41 3.70 16.25
C HIS A 58 -11.85 2.34 15.68
N GLY A 59 -11.33 1.23 16.21
CA GLY A 59 -11.51 -0.09 15.62
C GLY A 59 -10.68 -0.31 14.34
N ALA A 60 -10.81 -1.48 13.73
CA ALA A 60 -10.16 -1.77 12.46
C ALA A 60 -10.82 -0.96 11.32
N PRO A 61 -10.06 -0.20 10.51
CA PRO A 61 -10.65 0.53 9.40
C PRO A 61 -11.27 -0.45 8.40
N PRO A 62 -12.47 -0.17 7.88
CA PRO A 62 -13.05 -1.01 6.85
C PRO A 62 -12.13 -1.02 5.63
N LYS A 63 -11.89 -2.22 5.06
CA LYS A 63 -11.10 -2.35 3.83
C LYS A 63 -11.69 -1.42 2.76
N PRO A 64 -10.86 -0.63 2.04
CA PRO A 64 -11.37 0.29 1.04
C PRO A 64 -12.14 -0.50 -0.02
N LYS A 65 -13.44 -0.26 -0.11
CA LYS A 65 -14.29 -0.87 -1.14
C LYS A 65 -13.79 -0.40 -2.50
N ALA A 66 -13.72 -1.31 -3.47
CA ALA A 66 -13.35 -0.95 -4.84
C ALA A 66 -14.26 0.18 -5.32
N LYS A 67 -13.65 1.33 -5.68
CA LYS A 67 -14.41 2.48 -6.21
C LYS A 67 -15.10 2.02 -7.49
N LYS A 68 -16.44 2.01 -7.49
CA LYS A 68 -17.20 1.75 -8.72
C LYS A 68 -16.84 2.84 -9.71
N LYS A 69 -16.31 2.46 -10.89
CA LYS A 69 -16.01 3.41 -11.97
C LYS A 69 -17.27 4.24 -12.22
N GLN A 70 -17.15 5.57 -12.22
CA GLN A 70 -18.23 6.44 -12.66
C GLN A 70 -18.56 6.04 -14.10
N ARG A 71 -19.75 5.44 -14.29
CA ARG A 71 -20.28 5.23 -15.63
C ARG A 71 -20.73 6.60 -16.11
N GLY A 72 -20.24 7.04 -17.27
CA GLY A 72 -20.66 8.31 -17.87
C GLY A 72 -22.18 8.37 -18.10
N ILE A 73 -22.65 9.53 -18.55
CA ILE A 73 -24.06 9.75 -18.90
C ILE A 73 -24.40 8.81 -20.07
N SER A 74 -25.26 7.84 -19.82
CA SER A 74 -25.74 6.89 -20.83
C SER A 74 -27.03 7.41 -21.45
N ARG A 75 -27.43 6.88 -22.62
CA ARG A 75 -28.69 7.23 -23.30
C ARG A 75 -29.95 7.07 -22.42
N ARG A 76 -29.88 6.27 -21.35
CA ARG A 76 -30.98 6.10 -20.37
C ARG A 76 -31.01 7.19 -19.28
N THR A 77 -29.96 7.98 -19.14
CA THR A 77 -29.87 9.05 -18.15
C THR A 77 -30.75 10.22 -18.59
N LYS A 78 -31.75 10.59 -17.76
CA LYS A 78 -32.64 11.73 -18.04
C LYS A 78 -31.88 13.03 -17.81
N LEU A 79 -31.73 13.85 -18.84
CA LEU A 79 -31.14 15.18 -18.76
C LEU A 79 -32.27 16.20 -18.52
N THR A 80 -32.19 16.96 -17.44
CA THR A 80 -33.17 18.00 -17.09
C THR A 80 -32.88 19.33 -17.82
N ASN A 81 -31.64 19.54 -18.25
CA ASN A 81 -31.18 20.80 -18.84
C ASN A 81 -31.07 20.73 -20.36
N CYS A 82 -31.97 19.98 -21.02
CA CYS A 82 -31.93 19.74 -22.47
C CYS A 82 -31.96 21.01 -23.33
N HIS A 83 -32.47 22.12 -22.80
CA HIS A 83 -32.57 23.42 -23.48
C HIS A 83 -31.25 24.20 -23.50
N LEU A 84 -30.20 23.75 -22.80
CA LEU A 84 -28.88 24.39 -22.76
C LEU A 84 -27.84 23.46 -23.41
N PRO A 85 -27.64 23.54 -24.74
CA PRO A 85 -26.77 22.63 -25.47
C PRO A 85 -25.27 22.81 -25.13
N GLU A 86 -24.87 24.03 -24.75
CA GLU A 86 -23.48 24.39 -24.43
C GLU A 86 -22.90 23.55 -23.28
N LEU A 87 -23.74 23.15 -22.32
CA LEU A 87 -23.32 22.32 -21.17
C LEU A 87 -22.92 20.89 -21.56
N PHE A 88 -23.27 20.45 -22.76
CA PHE A 88 -23.06 19.09 -23.24
C PHE A 88 -22.09 19.00 -24.42
N GLU A 89 -21.48 20.12 -24.84
CA GLU A 89 -20.52 20.14 -25.96
C GLU A 89 -19.32 19.22 -25.71
N ASN A 90 -18.83 19.19 -24.47
CA ASN A 90 -17.72 18.34 -24.03
C ASN A 90 -18.13 16.86 -23.82
N MET A 91 -19.40 16.50 -24.03
CA MET A 91 -19.92 15.14 -23.92
C MET A 91 -20.23 14.49 -25.27
N LYS A 92 -19.98 15.19 -26.39
CA LYS A 92 -20.10 14.63 -27.73
C LYS A 92 -18.91 13.69 -27.98
N THR A 93 -19.04 12.43 -27.56
CA THR A 93 -18.20 11.30 -27.97
C THR A 93 -19.00 10.01 -27.94
#